data_AF-A0A2G6JXR3-F1
#
_entry.id   AF-A0A2G6JXR3-F1
#
_cell.length_a   1.000
_cell.length_b   1.000
_cell.length_c   1.000
_cell.angle_alpha   90.00
_cell.angle_beta   90.00
_cell.angle_gamma   90.00
#
_symmetry.space_group_name_H-M   'P 1'
#
loop_
_entity.id
_entity.type
_entity.pdbx_description
1 polymer ?
#
loop_
_entity_poly.entity_id
_entity_poly.type
_entity_poly.pdbx_seq_one_letter_code
_entity_poly.pdbx_strand_id
1 'polypeptide(L)'
;MSLERFALLVAEALPYSPQGVRVSGPAEEQVQTVAVCGGAGDSLFEDVRASEADVYLTADLRHHPASEAREQARGGKPFLVDVAHWSSEWPWLHGCASRLQTTLLERQLKVQVRVSEIRTDPWTFRVPSSGGIVR
;
A
#
# COMPACT_ATOMS: atom_id res chain seq x y z
N MET A 1 -12.36 12.03 3.41
CA MET A 1 -11.77 12.55 2.15
C MET A 1 -12.22 11.66 1.01
N SER A 2 -12.18 12.08 -0.26
CA SER A 2 -12.53 11.17 -1.36
C SER A 2 -11.48 10.07 -1.54
N LEU A 3 -11.86 8.94 -2.13
CA LEU A 3 -10.96 7.84 -2.46
C LEU A 3 -9.81 8.29 -3.38
N GLU A 4 -10.11 9.14 -4.36
CA GLU A 4 -9.08 9.75 -5.21
C GLU A 4 -8.09 10.58 -4.39
N ARG A 5 -8.57 11.42 -3.46
CA ARG A 5 -7.70 12.23 -2.61
C ARG A 5 -6.85 11.36 -1.70
N PHE A 6 -7.40 10.25 -1.21
CA PHE A 6 -6.65 9.26 -0.44
C PHE A 6 -5.56 8.59 -1.29
N ALA A 7 -5.86 8.17 -2.52
CA ALA A 7 -4.88 7.58 -3.42
C ALA A 7 -3.74 8.55 -3.77
N LEU A 8 -4.04 9.84 -3.97
CA LEU A 8 -3.03 10.88 -4.15
C LEU A 8 -2.15 11.05 -2.90
N LEU A 9 -2.75 11.02 -1.71
CA LEU A 9 -2.00 11.06 -0.45
C LEU A 9 -1.06 9.85 -0.31
N VAL A 10 -1.52 8.65 -0.67
CA VAL A 10 -0.69 7.43 -0.68
C VAL A 10 0.49 7.58 -1.65
N ALA A 11 0.24 8.12 -2.86
CA ALA A 11 1.29 8.36 -3.85
C ALA A 11 2.34 9.38 -3.38
N GLU A 12 1.95 10.37 -2.59
CA GLU A 12 2.84 11.39 -2.01
C GLU A 12 3.63 10.85 -0.81
N ALA A 13 2.99 10.03 0.03
CA ALA A 13 3.57 9.52 1.26
C ALA A 13 4.55 8.36 1.05
N LEU A 14 4.36 7.56 0.00
CA LEU A 14 5.17 6.38 -0.26
C LEU A 14 6.35 6.65 -1.21
N PRO A 15 7.47 5.92 -1.07
CA PRO A 15 8.58 6.02 -2.01
C PRO A 15 8.15 5.72 -3.45
N TYR A 16 8.71 6.46 -4.41
CA TYR A 16 8.41 6.29 -5.82
C TYR A 16 8.67 4.85 -6.32
N SER A 17 7.64 4.24 -6.90
CA SER A 17 7.72 3.01 -7.68
C SER A 17 7.02 3.20 -9.04
N PRO A 18 7.53 2.61 -10.13
CA PRO A 18 6.89 2.72 -11.45
C PRO A 18 5.47 2.18 -11.52
N GLN A 19 5.07 1.28 -10.61
CA GLN A 19 3.69 0.79 -10.53
C GLN A 19 2.69 1.92 -10.26
N GLY A 20 3.09 2.91 -9.45
CA GLY A 20 2.18 3.92 -8.93
C GLY A 20 1.16 3.33 -7.95
N VAL A 21 -0.01 3.96 -7.89
CA VAL A 21 -1.14 3.53 -7.06
C VAL A 21 -2.27 3.04 -7.97
N ARG A 22 -2.69 1.79 -7.79
CA ARG A 22 -3.86 1.20 -8.47
C ARG A 22 -5.03 1.21 -7.50
N VAL A 23 -6.22 1.59 -7.98
CA VAL A 23 -7.40 1.74 -7.12
C VAL A 23 -8.57 0.96 -7.70
N SER A 24 -9.34 0.31 -6.84
CA SER A 24 -10.62 -0.31 -7.16
C SER A 24 -11.73 0.23 -6.26
N GLY A 25 -12.57 1.09 -6.84
CA GLY A 25 -13.67 1.79 -6.16
C GLY A 25 -14.01 3.09 -6.90
N PRO A 26 -15.19 3.69 -6.66
CA PRO A 26 -15.53 4.99 -7.21
C PRO A 26 -14.66 6.09 -6.59
N ALA A 27 -14.13 7.00 -7.41
CA ALA A 27 -13.16 8.01 -7.02
C ALA A 27 -13.70 9.01 -5.96
N GLU A 28 -15.00 9.26 -6.03
CA GLU A 28 -15.77 10.23 -5.25
C GLU A 28 -16.19 9.72 -3.86
N GLU A 29 -16.12 8.40 -3.63
CA GLU A 29 -16.56 7.77 -2.39
C GLU A 29 -15.76 8.27 -1.18
N GLN A 30 -16.45 8.37 -0.03
CA GLN A 30 -15.84 8.89 1.18
C GLN A 30 -15.05 7.82 1.94
N VAL A 31 -13.81 8.18 2.28
CA VAL A 31 -12.88 7.41 3.09
C VAL A 31 -12.70 8.09 4.45
N GLN A 32 -12.88 7.31 5.50
CA GLN A 32 -12.67 7.63 6.91
C GLN A 32 -11.76 6.60 7.59
N THR A 33 -12.01 5.31 7.36
CA THR A 33 -11.27 4.20 7.99
C THR A 33 -10.46 3.42 6.96
N VAL A 34 -9.18 3.20 7.24
CA VAL A 34 -8.25 2.51 6.34
C VAL A 34 -7.62 1.33 7.07
N ALA A 35 -7.78 0.13 6.52
CA ALA A 35 -6.96 -1.03 6.87
C ALA A 35 -5.67 -1.00 6.03
N VAL A 36 -4.52 -1.26 6.65
CA VAL A 36 -3.21 -1.20 5.98
C VAL A 36 -2.43 -2.48 6.25
N CYS A 37 -1.92 -3.11 5.20
CA CYS A 37 -0.98 -4.22 5.29
C CYS A 37 0.13 -4.04 4.24
N GLY A 38 1.36 -3.80 4.70
CA GLY A 38 2.52 -3.79 3.80
C GLY A 38 2.79 -5.18 3.23
N GLY A 39 3.30 -5.22 1.99
CA GLY A 39 3.55 -6.47 1.27
C GLY A 39 2.29 -7.12 0.71
N ALA A 40 2.37 -8.41 0.43
CA ALA A 40 1.29 -9.16 -0.21
C ALA A 40 0.16 -9.49 0.79
N GLY A 41 -0.94 -8.73 0.70
CA GLY A 41 -2.03 -8.80 1.68
C GLY A 41 -3.34 -9.44 1.19
N ASP A 42 -3.35 -10.13 0.05
CA ASP A 42 -4.57 -10.71 -0.52
C ASP A 42 -5.18 -11.87 0.30
N SER A 43 -4.42 -12.45 1.23
CA SER A 43 -4.90 -13.45 2.19
C SER A 43 -5.75 -12.87 3.32
N LEU A 44 -5.76 -11.55 3.51
CA LEU A 44 -6.38 -10.86 4.65
C LEU A 44 -7.77 -10.30 4.35
N PHE A 45 -8.38 -10.62 3.20
CA PHE A 45 -9.67 -10.01 2.82
C PHE A 45 -10.79 -10.26 3.82
N GLU A 46 -10.81 -11.42 4.49
CA GLU A 46 -11.80 -11.71 5.52
C GLU A 46 -11.61 -10.81 6.76
N ASP A 47 -10.37 -10.66 7.22
CA ASP A 47 -10.05 -9.80 8.37
C ASP A 47 -10.35 -8.32 8.07
N VAL A 48 -10.01 -7.87 6.87
CA VAL A 48 -10.28 -6.50 6.40
C VAL A 48 -11.79 -6.25 6.35
N ARG A 49 -12.58 -7.20 5.86
CA ARG A 49 -14.04 -7.09 5.85
C ARG A 49 -14.60 -7.02 7.27
N ALA A 50 -14.11 -7.88 8.16
CA ALA A 50 -14.51 -7.89 9.57
C ALA A 50 -14.16 -6.59 10.32
N SER A 51 -13.10 -5.89 9.89
CA SER A 51 -12.72 -4.58 10.43
C SER A 51 -13.61 -3.42 9.98
N GLU A 52 -14.54 -3.64 9.04
CA GLU A 52 -15.42 -2.62 8.46
C GLU A 52 -14.67 -1.42 7.86
N ALA A 53 -13.43 -1.63 7.41
CA ALA A 53 -12.63 -0.57 6.81
C ALA A 53 -13.24 -0.09 5.48
N ASP A 54 -13.15 1.23 5.23
CA ASP A 54 -13.60 1.81 3.97
C ASP A 54 -12.65 1.46 2.83
N VAL A 55 -11.36 1.39 3.13
CA VAL A 55 -10.28 1.14 2.19
C VAL A 55 -9.33 0.10 2.75
N TYR A 56 -8.85 -0.78 1.88
CA TYR A 56 -7.71 -1.64 2.15
C TYR A 56 -6.52 -1.22 1.30
N LEU A 57 -5.45 -0.76 1.96
CA LEU A 57 -4.18 -0.41 1.34
C LEU A 57 -3.19 -1.58 1.52
N THR A 58 -2.77 -2.19 0.41
CA THR A 58 -1.77 -3.27 0.42
C THR A 58 -0.98 -3.32 -0.89
N ALA A 59 -0.21 -4.38 -1.12
CA ALA A 59 0.49 -4.65 -2.36
C ALA A 59 0.19 -6.06 -2.89
N ASP A 60 0.69 -6.32 -4.11
CA ASP A 60 0.63 -7.60 -4.80
C ASP A 60 -0.78 -8.20 -4.93
N LEU A 61 -1.80 -7.35 -5.06
CA LEU A 61 -3.15 -7.84 -5.32
C LEU A 61 -3.23 -8.51 -6.69
N ARG A 62 -3.52 -9.81 -6.67
CA ARG A 62 -3.83 -10.61 -7.86
C ARG A 62 -5.23 -10.30 -8.38
N HIS A 63 -5.45 -10.55 -9.67
CA HIS A 63 -6.71 -10.22 -10.34
C HIS A 63 -7.94 -10.87 -9.69
N HIS A 64 -7.95 -12.20 -9.52
CA HIS A 64 -9.12 -12.90 -9.00
C HIS A 64 -9.46 -12.53 -7.55
N PRO A 65 -8.51 -12.58 -6.58
CA PRO A 65 -8.80 -12.15 -5.23
C PRO A 65 -9.34 -10.71 -5.14
N ALA A 66 -8.78 -9.78 -5.92
CA ALA A 66 -9.28 -8.41 -5.95
C ALA A 66 -10.68 -8.32 -6.56
N SER A 67 -10.95 -9.02 -7.69
CA SER A 67 -12.28 -9.05 -8.32
C SER A 67 -13.33 -9.61 -7.37
N GLU A 68 -13.05 -10.77 -6.78
CA GLU A 68 -13.94 -11.46 -5.84
C GLU A 68 -14.23 -10.60 -4.61
N ALA A 69 -13.22 -9.93 -4.04
CA ALA A 69 -13.41 -9.02 -2.91
C ALA A 69 -14.37 -7.86 -3.28
N ARG A 70 -14.23 -7.27 -4.47
CA ARG A 70 -15.10 -6.19 -4.96
C ARG A 70 -16.52 -6.67 -5.28
N GLU A 71 -16.65 -7.85 -5.87
CA GLU A 71 -17.95 -8.47 -6.16
C GLU A 71 -18.72 -8.77 -4.86
N GLN A 72 -18.04 -9.35 -3.87
CA GLN A 72 -18.63 -9.62 -2.55
C GLN A 72 -19.04 -8.33 -1.83
N ALA A 73 -18.30 -7.23 -2.03
CA ALA A 73 -18.66 -5.91 -1.52
C ALA A 73 -19.87 -5.29 -2.26
N ARG A 74 -20.29 -5.83 -3.40
CA ARG A 74 -21.44 -5.36 -4.22
C ARG A 74 -21.37 -3.87 -4.53
N GLY A 75 -20.17 -3.38 -4.87
CA GLY A 75 -19.90 -1.96 -5.12
C GLY A 75 -19.60 -1.14 -3.85
N GLY A 76 -19.88 -1.68 -2.66
CA GLY A 76 -19.56 -1.07 -1.37
C GLY A 76 -18.09 -1.22 -0.96
N LYS A 77 -17.85 -1.13 0.35
CA LYS A 77 -16.52 -1.20 1.00
C LYS A 77 -16.13 -2.65 1.33
N PRO A 78 -14.83 -2.98 1.47
CA PRO A 78 -13.68 -2.08 1.34
C PRO A 78 -13.30 -1.80 -0.13
N PHE A 79 -12.99 -0.54 -0.45
CA PHE A 79 -12.29 -0.20 -1.70
C PHE A 79 -10.84 -0.67 -1.62
N LEU A 80 -10.23 -1.00 -2.76
CA LEU A 80 -8.87 -1.54 -2.78
C LEU A 80 -7.89 -0.48 -3.28
N VAL A 81 -6.77 -0.34 -2.58
CA VAL A 81 -5.63 0.47 -3.00
C VAL A 81 -4.41 -0.44 -3.01
N ASP A 82 -3.84 -0.62 -4.18
CA ASP A 82 -2.71 -1.51 -4.42
C ASP A 82 -1.50 -0.70 -4.88
N VAL A 83 -0.40 -0.84 -4.13
CA VAL A 83 0.87 -0.16 -4.36
C VAL A 83 1.97 -1.18 -4.61
N ALA A 84 3.18 -0.72 -4.95
CA ALA A 84 4.31 -1.62 -5.09
C ALA A 84 4.72 -2.22 -3.74
N HIS A 85 5.05 -3.52 -3.74
CA HIS A 85 5.44 -4.26 -2.54
C HIS A 85 6.54 -3.57 -1.76
N TRP A 86 7.67 -3.28 -2.43
CA TRP A 86 8.81 -2.58 -1.82
C TRP A 86 8.41 -1.21 -1.25
N SER A 87 7.59 -0.45 -1.99
CA SER A 87 7.14 0.89 -1.59
C SER A 87 6.29 0.84 -0.33
N SER A 88 5.46 -0.19 -0.17
CA SER A 88 4.63 -0.40 1.03
C SER A 88 5.42 -0.81 2.27
N GLU A 89 6.52 -1.55 2.10
CA GLU A 89 7.30 -2.07 3.22
C GLU A 89 8.44 -1.13 3.65
N TRP A 90 9.14 -0.51 2.71
CA TRP A 90 10.31 0.32 3.03
C TRP A 90 10.10 1.34 4.18
N PRO A 91 8.93 2.02 4.33
CA PRO A 91 8.70 2.96 5.42
C PRO A 91 8.91 2.40 6.83
N TRP A 92 8.68 1.09 7.07
CA TRP A 92 8.84 0.50 8.41
C TRP A 92 10.31 0.52 8.88
N LEU A 93 11.27 0.56 7.96
CA LEU A 93 12.70 0.53 8.25
C LEU A 93 13.16 1.73 9.09
N HIS A 94 12.52 2.91 8.95
CA HIS A 94 12.81 4.05 9.81
C HIS A 94 12.47 3.78 11.27
N GLY A 95 11.30 3.21 11.54
CA GLY A 95 10.90 2.81 12.89
C GLY A 95 11.82 1.73 13.46
N CYS A 96 12.24 0.78 12.64
CA CYS A 96 13.24 -0.23 13.03
C CYS A 96 14.59 0.40 13.40
N ALA A 97 15.09 1.29 12.55
CA ALA A 97 16.36 1.97 12.77
C ALA A 97 16.33 2.81 14.06
N SER A 98 15.24 3.55 14.32
CA SER A 98 15.08 4.30 15.56
C SER A 98 15.10 3.39 16.79
N ARG A 99 14.33 2.29 16.78
CA ARG A 99 14.29 1.33 17.91
C ARG A 99 15.64 0.66 18.15
N LEU A 100 16.33 0.27 17.07
CA LEU A 100 17.66 -0.31 17.15
C LEU A 100 18.67 0.70 17.71
N GLN A 101 18.66 1.94 17.21
CA GLN A 101 19.54 3.00 17.68
C GLN A 101 19.34 3.29 19.17
N THR A 102 18.08 3.37 19.64
CA THR A 102 17.75 3.52 21.06
C THR A 102 18.33 2.37 21.89
N THR A 103 18.10 1.13 21.46
CA THR A 103 18.60 -0.06 22.17
C THR A 103 20.13 -0.10 22.27
N LEU A 104 20.83 0.33 21.20
CA LEU A 104 22.30 0.37 21.17
C LEU A 104 22.86 1.47 22.07
N LEU A 105 22.20 2.63 22.14
CA LEU A 105 22.57 3.73 23.04
C LEU A 105 22.41 3.33 24.51
N GLU A 106 21.30 2.68 24.87
CA GLU A 106 21.06 2.16 26.23
C GLU A 106 22.13 1.17 26.67
N ARG A 107 22.66 0.39 25.72
CA ARG A 107 23.75 -0.58 25.94
C ARG A 107 25.15 0.04 25.85
N GLN A 108 25.25 1.36 25.66
CA GLN A 108 26.52 2.09 25.55
C GLN A 108 27.41 1.59 24.39
N LEU A 109 26.79 1.04 23.34
CA LEU A 109 27.47 0.56 22.15
C LEU A 109 27.58 1.68 21.11
N LYS A 110 28.78 1.90 20.58
CA LYS A 110 29.06 2.92 19.56
C LYS A 110 28.94 2.33 18.16
N VAL A 111 27.71 2.09 17.72
CA VAL A 111 27.39 1.57 16.38
C VAL A 111 26.50 2.56 15.63
N GLN A 112 26.78 2.78 14.36
CA GLN A 112 25.96 3.61 13.48
C GLN A 112 24.85 2.78 12.86
N VAL A 113 23.61 3.26 12.94
CA VAL A 113 22.45 2.68 12.25
C VAL A 113 22.11 3.53 11.03
N ARG A 114 21.87 2.90 9.87
CA ARG A 114 21.45 3.57 8.62
C ARG A 114 20.33 2.77 7.96
N VAL A 115 19.37 3.46 7.36
CA VAL A 115 18.38 2.87 6.45
C VAL A 115 18.93 2.99 5.02
N SER A 116 18.83 1.93 4.22
CA SER A 116 19.23 1.99 2.81
C SER A 116 18.24 2.84 2.02
N GLU A 117 18.75 3.84 1.31
CA GLU A 117 17.97 4.67 0.37
C GLU A 117 17.99 4.09 -1.06
N ILE A 118 18.75 3.00 -1.28
CA ILE A 118 18.76 2.30 -2.57
C ILE A 118 17.42 1.61 -2.75
N ARG A 119 16.69 2.00 -3.80
CA ARG A 119 15.46 1.30 -4.21
C ARG A 119 15.80 -0.10 -4.69
N THR A 120 15.19 -1.10 -4.04
CA THR A 120 15.33 -2.52 -4.40
C THR A 120 14.03 -3.11 -4.97
N ASP A 121 13.11 -2.26 -5.41
CA ASP A 121 11.95 -2.67 -6.19
C ASP A 121 12.42 -3.34 -7.50
N PRO A 122 11.97 -4.57 -7.81
CA PRO A 122 12.34 -5.26 -9.06
C PRO A 122 11.79 -4.57 -10.31
N TRP A 123 10.75 -3.75 -10.19
CA TRP A 123 10.13 -3.05 -11.31
C TRP A 123 10.79 -1.69 -11.53
N THR A 124 11.34 -1.46 -12.73
CA THR A 124 12.14 -0.27 -13.02
C THR A 124 11.42 0.79 -13.87
N PHE A 125 10.44 0.39 -14.68
CA PHE A 125 9.61 1.29 -15.48
C PHE A 125 8.20 0.70 -15.69
N ARG A 126 7.24 1.56 -16.08
CA ARG A 126 5.89 1.18 -16.51
C ARG A 126 5.56 1.87 -17.83
N VAL A 127 4.96 1.13 -18.75
CA VAL A 127 4.38 1.69 -19.98
C VAL A 127 2.86 1.76 -19.80
N PRO A 128 2.23 2.95 -19.83
CA PRO A 128 0.78 3.06 -19.69
C PRO A 128 0.06 2.46 -20.90
N SER A 129 -1.11 1.85 -20.68
CA SER A 129 -2.01 1.46 -21.75
C SER A 129 -2.52 2.69 -22.50
N SER A 130 -2.78 2.57 -23.80
CA SER A 130 -3.17 3.68 -24.69
C SER A 130 -4.58 4.26 -24.47
N GLY A 131 -5.27 3.90 -23.38
CA GLY A 131 -6.54 4.52 -22.97
C GLY A 131 -7.70 4.38 -23.97
N GLY A 132 -7.68 3.38 -24.85
CA GLY A 132 -8.72 3.15 -25.85
C GLY A 132 -9.95 2.40 -25.31
N ILE A 133 -11.11 2.65 -25.92
CA ILE A 133 -12.34 1.88 -25.70
C ILE A 133 -12.08 0.41 -26.06
N VAL A 134 -12.43 -0.51 -25.15
CA VAL A 134 -12.48 -1.94 -25.45
C VAL A 134 -13.57 -2.14 -26.49
N ARG A 135 -13.19 -2.58 -27.70
CA ARG A 135 -14.11 -2.88 -28.80
C ARG A 135 -14.74 -4.25 -28.63
#